data_AF-A0A6F9AR77-F1
#
_entry.id   AF-A0A6F9AR77-F1
#
_cell.length_a   1.000
_cell.length_b   1.000
_cell.length_c   1.000
_cell.angle_alpha   90.00
_cell.angle_beta   90.00
_cell.angle_gamma   90.00
#
_symmetry.space_group_name_H-M   'P 1'
#
loop_
_entity.id
_entity.type
_entity.pdbx_description
1 polymer ?
#
loop_
_entity_poly.entity_id
_entity_poly.type
_entity_poly.pdbx_seq_one_letter_code
_entity_poly.pdbx_strand_id
1 'polypeptide(L)'
;MPVRRGHVAPQNTFLDTIIRKFEGQNRKFIIANARVENCAIIFCNDAFCGMCGYTRAEVMQKPCTCSFLYGPHTKRPAMAQMAKALLGSEERKVEISLYSKDGMT
;
A
#
# COMPACT_ATOMS: atom_id res chain seq x y z
N MET A 1 0.61 -42.77 -11.50
CA MET A 1 1.17 -41.50 -12.03
C MET A 1 1.82 -40.75 -10.87
N PRO A 2 3.08 -40.27 -10.96
CA PRO A 2 3.68 -39.54 -9.85
C PRO A 2 3.13 -38.11 -9.83
N VAL A 3 2.51 -37.75 -8.70
CA VAL A 3 2.02 -36.40 -8.43
C VAL A 3 3.23 -35.47 -8.34
N ARG A 4 3.27 -34.45 -9.20
CA ARG A 4 4.23 -33.34 -9.08
C ARG A 4 3.91 -32.60 -7.76
N ARG A 5 4.60 -32.95 -6.68
CA ARG A 5 4.70 -32.09 -5.49
C ARG A 5 5.46 -30.84 -5.92
N GLY A 6 4.73 -29.90 -6.54
CA GLY A 6 5.22 -28.54 -6.66
C GLY A 6 5.57 -28.06 -5.27
N HIS A 7 6.74 -27.46 -5.12
CA HIS A 7 7.12 -26.69 -3.95
C HIS A 7 6.13 -25.51 -3.83
N VAL A 8 4.94 -25.76 -3.30
CA VAL A 8 4.02 -24.71 -2.90
C VAL A 8 4.66 -24.12 -1.65
N ALA A 9 5.34 -22.99 -1.83
CA ALA A 9 5.80 -22.19 -0.70
C ALA A 9 4.61 -22.03 0.27
N PRO A 10 4.81 -22.18 1.58
CA PRO A 10 3.72 -22.01 2.53
C PRO A 10 3.06 -20.67 2.24
N GLN A 11 1.74 -20.68 1.98
CA GLN A 11 0.99 -19.45 1.80
C GLN A 11 1.34 -18.53 2.96
N ASN A 12 1.65 -17.27 2.65
CA ASN A 12 1.97 -16.26 3.65
C ASN A 12 0.69 -15.97 4.46
N THR A 13 0.32 -16.88 5.34
CA THR A 13 -0.92 -16.89 6.14
C THR A 13 -1.08 -15.59 6.91
N PHE A 14 0.03 -14.96 7.30
CA PHE A 14 0.03 -13.65 7.94
C PHE A 14 -0.54 -12.55 7.05
N LEU A 15 -0.10 -12.47 5.79
CA LEU A 15 -0.62 -11.47 4.83
C LEU A 15 -2.09 -11.75 4.52
N ASP A 16 -2.46 -13.01 4.29
CA ASP A 16 -3.86 -13.40 4.09
C ASP A 16 -4.75 -13.01 5.27
N THR A 17 -4.25 -13.18 6.50
CA THR A 17 -4.98 -12.80 7.73
C THR A 17 -5.20 -11.29 7.80
N ILE A 18 -4.17 -10.50 7.48
CA ILE A 18 -4.29 -9.03 7.43
C ILE A 18 -5.29 -8.62 6.35
N ILE A 19 -5.18 -9.19 5.14
CA ILE A 19 -6.05 -8.85 4.01
C ILE A 19 -7.51 -9.10 4.39
N ARG A 20 -7.84 -10.31 4.85
CA ARG A 20 -9.22 -10.66 5.24
C ARG A 20 -9.76 -9.76 6.35
N LYS A 21 -8.93 -9.43 7.34
CA LYS A 21 -9.33 -8.55 8.46
C LYS A 21 -9.67 -7.15 7.97
N PHE A 22 -8.84 -6.56 7.11
CA PHE A 22 -9.05 -5.18 6.66
C PHE A 22 -10.14 -5.08 5.58
N GLU A 23 -10.30 -6.10 4.73
CA GLU A 23 -11.42 -6.20 3.80
C GLU A 23 -12.77 -6.32 4.53
N GLY A 24 -12.87 -7.17 5.55
CA GLY A 24 -14.09 -7.28 6.36
C GLY A 24 -14.47 -5.99 7.11
N GLN A 25 -13.53 -5.05 7.24
CA GLN A 25 -13.74 -3.72 7.84
C GLN A 25 -13.95 -2.62 6.79
N ASN A 26 -14.05 -2.96 5.50
CA ASN A 26 -14.15 -2.01 4.39
C ASN A 26 -13.04 -0.93 4.41
N ARG A 27 -11.84 -1.29 4.89
CA ARG A 27 -10.70 -0.38 4.92
C ARG A 27 -10.05 -0.29 3.54
N LYS A 28 -9.44 0.86 3.26
CA LYS A 28 -8.68 1.12 2.04
C LYS A 28 -7.21 1.03 2.41
N PHE A 29 -6.48 0.05 1.88
CA PHE A 29 -5.12 -0.22 2.33
C PHE A 29 -4.22 -0.81 1.25
N ILE A 30 -2.93 -0.66 1.50
CA ILE A 30 -1.83 -1.23 0.72
C ILE A 30 -0.90 -1.99 1.64
N ILE A 31 -0.16 -2.95 1.10
CA ILE A 31 0.95 -3.63 1.79
C ILE A 31 2.19 -3.44 0.93
N ALA A 32 3.31 -3.12 1.56
CA ALA A 32 4.57 -2.84 0.90
C ALA A 32 5.70 -3.71 1.46
N ASN A 33 6.70 -3.96 0.60
CA ASN A 33 7.88 -4.72 0.99
C ASN A 33 8.94 -3.81 1.59
N ALA A 34 9.05 -3.80 2.92
CA ALA A 34 10.03 -2.98 3.64
C ALA A 34 11.50 -3.39 3.43
N ARG A 35 11.78 -4.50 2.75
CA ARG A 35 13.16 -4.97 2.48
C ARG A 35 13.71 -4.49 1.14
N VAL A 36 12.87 -3.95 0.28
CA VAL A 36 13.27 -3.46 -1.05
C VAL A 36 13.47 -1.96 -0.98
N GLU A 37 14.45 -1.46 -1.72
CA GLU A 37 14.66 -0.03 -1.89
C GLU A 37 13.35 0.66 -2.33
N ASN A 38 13.01 1.77 -1.69
CA ASN A 38 11.75 2.52 -1.87
C ASN A 38 10.47 1.86 -1.34
N CYS A 39 10.56 0.74 -0.62
CA CYS A 39 9.40 0.07 -0.01
C CYS A 39 8.25 -0.16 -1.02
N ALA A 40 8.53 -0.94 -2.07
CA ALA A 40 7.60 -1.15 -3.18
C ALA A 40 6.27 -1.79 -2.71
N ILE A 41 5.15 -1.29 -3.22
CA ILE A 41 3.81 -1.84 -2.97
C ILE A 41 3.70 -3.23 -3.60
N ILE A 42 3.36 -4.22 -2.77
CA ILE A 42 3.18 -5.62 -3.17
C ILE A 42 1.71 -6.05 -3.12
N PHE A 43 0.83 -5.23 -2.56
CA PHE A 43 -0.62 -5.44 -2.57
C PHE A 43 -1.36 -4.12 -2.41
N CYS A 44 -2.46 -3.97 -3.12
CA CYS A 44 -3.45 -2.93 -2.90
C CYS A 44 -4.85 -3.53 -3.08
N ASN A 45 -5.79 -3.18 -2.20
CA ASN A 45 -7.16 -3.68 -2.31
C ASN A 45 -8.00 -2.85 -3.30
N ASP A 46 -9.13 -3.39 -3.73
CA ASP A 46 -10.01 -2.73 -4.72
C ASP A 46 -10.55 -1.41 -4.19
N ALA A 47 -10.84 -1.33 -2.89
CA ALA A 47 -11.33 -0.09 -2.27
C ALA A 47 -10.28 1.04 -2.30
N PHE A 48 -8.98 0.73 -2.15
CA PHE A 48 -7.92 1.71 -2.33
C PHE A 48 -7.85 2.19 -3.79
N CYS A 49 -7.89 1.26 -4.75
CA CYS A 49 -7.86 1.58 -6.18
C CYS A 49 -9.05 2.45 -6.59
N GLY A 50 -10.26 2.11 -6.12
CA GLY A 50 -11.47 2.90 -6.36
C GLY A 50 -11.44 4.28 -5.73
N MET A 51 -10.81 4.44 -4.56
CA MET A 51 -10.65 5.74 -3.90
C MET A 51 -9.70 6.65 -4.67
N CYS A 52 -8.56 6.14 -5.13
CA CYS A 52 -7.55 6.97 -5.78
C CYS A 52 -7.72 7.09 -7.30
N GLY A 53 -8.58 6.27 -7.92
CA GLY A 53 -8.81 6.26 -9.36
C GLY A 53 -7.67 5.61 -10.16
N TYR A 54 -6.68 5.01 -9.50
CA TYR A 54 -5.61 4.27 -10.16
C TYR A 54 -5.96 2.78 -10.24
N THR A 55 -5.65 2.18 -11.38
CA THR A 55 -5.77 0.72 -11.53
C THR A 55 -4.73 0.01 -10.66
N ARG A 56 -4.99 -1.25 -10.30
CA ARG A 56 -4.03 -2.07 -9.56
C ARG A 56 -2.66 -2.13 -10.24
N ALA A 57 -2.62 -2.26 -11.56
CA ALA A 57 -1.38 -2.27 -12.32
C ALA A 57 -0.58 -0.96 -12.19
N GLU A 58 -1.25 0.18 -12.06
CA GLU A 58 -0.59 1.48 -11.87
C GLU A 58 -0.12 1.73 -10.42
N VAL A 59 -0.70 1.03 -9.44
CA VAL A 59 -0.35 1.17 -8.01
C VAL A 59 0.76 0.20 -7.61
N MET A 60 0.72 -1.03 -8.12
CA MET A 60 1.70 -2.06 -7.79
C MET A 60 3.12 -1.61 -8.15
N GLN A 61 4.10 -2.02 -7.34
CA GLN A 61 5.53 -1.67 -7.48
C GLN A 61 5.88 -0.18 -7.32
N LYS A 62 4.90 0.72 -7.13
CA LYS A 62 5.19 2.10 -6.73
C LYS A 62 5.67 2.18 -5.28
N PRO A 63 6.36 3.27 -4.89
CA PRO A 63 6.73 3.50 -3.49
C PRO A 63 5.52 3.60 -2.56
N CYS A 64 5.59 3.02 -1.36
CA CYS A 64 4.49 3.03 -0.39
C CYS A 64 4.15 4.40 0.21
N THR A 65 5.02 5.40 0.01
CA THR A 65 4.73 6.81 0.34
C THR A 65 3.63 7.40 -0.54
N CYS A 66 3.22 6.71 -1.62
CA CYS A 66 2.13 7.12 -2.50
C CYS A 66 2.30 8.53 -3.07
N SER A 67 3.53 8.90 -3.45
CA SER A 67 3.84 10.24 -3.99
C SER A 67 3.05 10.62 -5.24
N PHE A 68 2.54 9.62 -5.98
CA PHE A 68 1.64 9.80 -7.12
C PHE A 68 0.24 10.35 -6.74
N LEU A 69 -0.08 10.41 -5.45
CA LEU A 69 -1.30 11.02 -4.90
C LEU A 69 -1.04 12.41 -4.31
N TYR A 70 0.17 12.93 -4.39
CA TYR A 70 0.48 14.27 -3.88
C TYR A 70 0.01 15.34 -4.85
N GLY A 71 -0.35 16.50 -4.31
CA GLY A 71 -0.75 17.65 -5.09
C GLY A 71 -0.51 18.97 -4.34
N PRO A 72 -1.10 20.08 -4.82
CA PRO A 72 -0.74 21.43 -4.39
C PRO A 72 -0.88 21.67 -2.88
N HIS A 73 -1.87 21.05 -2.22
CA HIS A 73 -2.12 21.23 -0.79
C HIS A 73 -1.50 20.13 0.09
N THR A 74 -0.71 19.21 -0.49
CA THR A 74 -0.01 18.18 0.28
C THR A 74 1.12 18.82 1.10
N LYS A 75 0.90 18.93 2.42
CA LYS A 75 1.81 19.63 3.33
C LYS A 75 3.15 18.88 3.51
N ARG A 76 4.27 19.60 3.33
CA ARG A 76 5.64 19.06 3.54
C ARG A 76 5.85 18.40 4.91
N PRO A 77 5.35 18.96 6.04
CA PRO A 77 5.47 18.31 7.34
C PRO A 77 4.85 16.90 7.39
N ALA A 78 3.69 16.70 6.74
CA ALA A 78 3.03 15.40 6.70
C ALA A 78 3.86 14.37 5.90
N MET A 79 4.39 14.79 4.74
CA MET A 79 5.29 13.95 3.94
C MET A 79 6.55 13.54 4.73
N ALA A 80 7.15 14.50 5.46
CA ALA A 80 8.34 14.24 6.28
C ALA A 80 8.03 13.29 7.45
N GLN A 81 6.88 13.45 8.12
CA GLN A 81 6.47 12.55 9.20
C GLN A 81 6.26 11.11 8.71
N MET A 82 5.62 10.95 7.54
CA MET A 82 5.42 9.63 6.93
C MET A 82 6.76 9.00 6.53
N ALA A 83 7.65 9.75 5.87
CA ALA A 83 8.97 9.27 5.50
C ALA A 83 9.80 8.85 6.73
N LYS A 84 9.76 9.65 7.81
CA LYS A 84 10.45 9.33 9.06
C LYS A 84 9.92 8.04 9.70
N ALA A 85 8.60 7.84 9.72
CA ALA A 85 8.00 6.62 10.26
C ALA A 85 8.41 5.37 9.47
N LEU A 86 8.43 5.47 8.13
CA LEU A 86 8.88 4.38 7.27
C LEU A 86 10.36 4.04 7.48
N LEU A 87 11.23 5.05 7.58
CA LEU A 87 12.66 4.86 7.85
C LEU A 87 12.91 4.26 9.25
N GLY A 88 12.13 4.68 10.25
CA GLY A 88 12.24 4.20 11.62
C GLY A 88 11.52 2.88 11.90
N SER A 89 10.78 2.33 10.93
CA SER A 89 9.87 1.18 11.13
C SER A 89 8.90 1.41 12.31
N GLU A 90 8.40 2.64 12.45
CA GLU A 90 7.49 3.04 13.53
C GLU A 90 6.03 3.02 13.05
N GLU A 91 5.12 2.53 13.90
CA GLU A 91 3.69 2.75 13.70
C GLU A 91 3.37 4.24 13.89
N ARG A 92 2.75 4.86 12.88
CA ARG A 92 2.38 6.27 12.93
C ARG A 92 1.10 6.55 12.17
N LYS A 93 0.26 7.42 12.74
CA LYS A 93 -0.87 8.04 12.07
C LYS A 93 -0.50 9.45 11.63
N VAL A 94 -0.65 9.74 10.34
CA VAL A 94 -0.38 11.06 9.75
C VAL A 94 -1.62 11.49 8.97
N GLU A 95 -2.04 12.73 9.18
CA GLU A 95 -3.07 13.36 8.35
C GLU A 95 -2.41 14.04 7.15
N ILE A 96 -2.83 13.68 5.93
CA ILE A 96 -2.23 14.16 4.69
C ILE A 96 -3.31 14.38 3.63
N SER A 97 -3.25 15.52 2.93
CA SER A 97 -4.11 15.82 1.79
C SER A 97 -3.57 15.11 0.55
N LEU A 98 -4.40 14.25 -0.05
CA LEU A 98 -4.09 13.46 -1.25
C LEU A 98 -5.08 13.77 -2.37
N TYR A 99 -4.72 13.40 -3.59
CA TYR A 99 -5.48 13.66 -4.81
C TYR A 99 -5.74 12.37 -5.56
N SER A 100 -6.96 12.19 -6.04
CA SER A 100 -7.28 11.12 -6.99
C SER A 100 -6.64 11.40 -8.37
N LYS A 101 -6.58 10.38 -9.23
CA LYS A 101 -6.03 10.45 -10.58
C LYS A 101 -6.65 11.57 -11.43
N ASP A 102 -7.94 11.83 -11.25
CA ASP A 102 -8.68 12.87 -11.98
C ASP A 102 -8.52 14.28 -11.35
N GLY A 103 -7.68 14.41 -10.32
CA GLY A 103 -7.40 15.69 -9.65
C GLY A 103 -8.45 16.12 -8.64
N MET A 104 -9.49 15.31 -8.40
CA MET A 104 -10.49 15.56 -7.37
C MET A 104 -9.97 15.10 -5.99
N THR A 105 -10.14 15.94 -4.98
CA THR A 105 -9.85 15.65 -3.56
C THR A 105 -10.85 14.70 -2.95
#